data_AF-A0A1X7V124-F1
#
_entry.id   AF-A0A1X7V124-F1
#
_cell.length_a   1.000
_cell.length_b   1.000
_cell.length_c   1.000
_cell.angle_alpha   90.00
_cell.angle_beta   90.00
_cell.angle_gamma   90.00
#
_symmetry.space_group_name_H-M   'P 1'
#
loop_
_entity.id
_entity.type
_entity.pdbx_description
1 polymer ?
#
loop_
_entity_poly.entity_id
_entity_poly.type
_entity_poly.pdbx_seq_one_letter_code
_entity_poly.pdbx_strand_id
1 'polypeptide(L)'
;MMCLGVQEDDVILPVGILPPFLKGQVIVTEKLDGGNCSIYQGKVYSRTVNTEATHPSFGPIKQLASGISSLIPDNIQLFGENMFGIHSIEYNSLESFFYLFGVLEDGERWHSWQSVLDYSSLLGLPTVPVLTIAEFQSLNELQLLIEKNMKSRSQCGSSSPEGFVVRSVSSFSYSEFETHVCKYVRPNHIQTTDDWRLKWKQASLKK
;
A
#
# COMPACT_ATOMS: atom_id res chain seq x y z
N MET A 1 -13.80 -19.41 5.21
CA MET A 1 -12.33 -19.33 5.04
C MET A 1 -12.05 -18.40 3.88
N MET A 2 -11.75 -17.12 4.14
CA MET A 2 -11.36 -16.16 3.09
C MET A 2 -10.33 -15.16 3.64
N CYS A 3 -9.15 -15.69 3.93
CA CYS A 3 -7.90 -15.16 3.40
C CYS A 3 -7.34 -16.31 2.56
N LEU A 4 -7.42 -16.22 1.23
CA LEU A 4 -6.68 -17.15 0.38
C LEU A 4 -5.31 -16.50 0.17
N GLY A 5 -4.28 -17.07 0.80
CA GLY A 5 -2.89 -16.56 0.77
C GLY A 5 -2.32 -16.14 2.14
N VAL A 6 -2.61 -16.92 3.20
CA VAL A 6 -2.34 -16.59 4.62
C VAL A 6 -0.83 -16.45 4.94
N GLN A 7 -0.43 -15.29 5.47
CA GLN A 7 0.74 -15.09 6.34
C GLN A 7 0.30 -14.81 7.80
N GLU A 8 1.23 -14.87 8.76
CA GLU A 8 0.95 -14.75 10.21
C GLU A 8 0.22 -13.46 10.61
N ASP A 9 0.34 -12.38 9.82
CA ASP A 9 -0.28 -11.07 10.09
C ASP A 9 -1.60 -10.85 9.30
N ASP A 10 -2.18 -11.90 8.73
CA ASP A 10 -3.37 -11.78 7.89
C ASP A 10 -4.67 -11.82 8.72
N VAL A 11 -5.50 -10.79 8.55
CA VAL A 11 -6.83 -10.71 9.18
C VAL A 11 -7.77 -11.71 8.52
N ILE A 12 -7.89 -12.90 9.12
CA ILE A 12 -8.84 -13.94 8.68
C ILE A 12 -10.27 -13.51 9.02
N LEU A 13 -11.07 -13.17 8.01
CA LEU A 13 -12.44 -12.75 8.23
C LEU A 13 -13.36 -13.94 8.58
N PRO A 14 -14.09 -13.89 9.71
CA PRO A 14 -15.05 -14.92 10.07
C PRO A 14 -16.25 -14.92 9.09
N VAL A 15 -16.72 -16.12 8.75
CA VAL A 15 -17.87 -16.30 7.87
C VAL A 15 -19.14 -15.79 8.58
N GLY A 16 -19.89 -14.90 7.91
CA GLY A 16 -21.23 -14.47 8.37
C GLY A 16 -21.29 -13.17 9.16
N ILE A 17 -20.15 -12.51 9.45
CA ILE A 17 -20.12 -11.18 10.06
C ILE A 17 -19.46 -10.21 9.08
N LEU A 18 -20.17 -9.12 8.74
CA LEU A 18 -19.59 -8.00 8.01
C LEU A 18 -18.49 -7.36 8.89
N PRO A 19 -17.23 -7.33 8.44
CA PRO A 19 -16.16 -6.69 9.20
C PRO A 19 -16.48 -5.22 9.42
N PRO A 20 -16.00 -4.60 10.52
CA PRO A 20 -16.25 -3.20 10.81
C PRO A 20 -15.95 -2.26 9.64
N PHE A 21 -14.87 -2.51 8.87
CA PHE A 21 -14.54 -1.70 7.69
C PHE A 21 -15.63 -1.68 6.61
N LEU A 22 -16.46 -2.73 6.49
CA LEU A 22 -17.57 -2.79 5.52
C LEU A 22 -18.88 -2.16 6.01
N LYS A 23 -18.90 -1.57 7.21
CA LYS A 23 -20.10 -0.85 7.71
C LYS A 23 -20.32 0.52 7.05
N GLY A 24 -19.43 0.93 6.15
CA GLY A 24 -19.54 2.16 5.39
C GLY A 24 -18.73 2.08 4.10
N GLN A 25 -18.44 3.24 3.52
CA GLN A 25 -17.69 3.32 2.28
C GLN A 25 -16.24 2.86 2.49
N VAL A 26 -15.77 2.00 1.59
CA VAL A 26 -14.39 1.54 1.54
C VAL A 26 -13.75 1.93 0.23
N ILE A 27 -12.44 2.00 0.25
CA ILE A 27 -11.62 2.08 -0.95
C ILE A 27 -10.88 0.76 -1.14
N VAL A 28 -10.88 0.30 -2.40
CA VAL A 28 -10.10 -0.84 -2.86
C VAL A 28 -8.98 -0.31 -3.73
N THR A 29 -7.73 -0.61 -3.39
CA THR A 29 -6.54 -0.24 -4.15
C THR A 29 -5.77 -1.46 -4.60
N GLU A 30 -5.01 -1.38 -5.68
CA GLU A 30 -4.03 -2.41 -6.00
C GLU A 30 -3.00 -2.51 -4.88
N LYS A 31 -2.64 -3.74 -4.52
CA LYS A 31 -1.45 -4.03 -3.74
C LYS A 31 -0.29 -4.12 -4.72
N LEU A 32 0.63 -3.17 -4.63
CA LEU A 32 1.86 -3.19 -5.43
C LEU A 32 2.90 -4.06 -4.73
N ASP A 33 3.60 -4.89 -5.51
CA ASP A 33 4.67 -5.77 -5.02
C ASP A 33 6.00 -5.00 -5.03
N GLY A 34 6.26 -4.29 -3.94
CA GLY A 34 7.50 -3.57 -3.70
C GLY A 34 7.95 -3.71 -2.24
N GLY A 35 8.62 -2.67 -1.74
CA GLY A 35 9.00 -2.57 -0.35
C GLY A 35 8.18 -1.54 0.40
N ASN A 36 7.42 -1.96 1.41
CA ASN A 36 6.82 -1.04 2.37
C ASN A 36 7.87 -0.03 2.89
N CYS A 37 7.51 1.25 2.93
CA CYS A 37 8.33 2.28 3.55
C CYS A 37 7.50 3.46 4.05
N SER A 38 8.14 4.31 4.86
CA SER A 38 7.56 5.58 5.28
C SER A 38 8.56 6.71 5.27
N ILE A 39 8.06 7.93 5.05
CA ILE A 39 8.79 9.18 5.17
C ILE A 39 8.28 9.88 6.43
N TYR A 40 9.18 10.18 7.35
CA TYR A 40 8.85 10.87 8.60
C TYR A 40 10.01 11.77 9.02
N GLN A 41 9.73 13.03 9.32
CA GLN A 41 10.72 14.02 9.77
C GLN A 41 11.99 14.04 8.88
N GLY A 42 11.79 14.03 7.56
CA GLY A 42 12.87 14.05 6.56
C GLY A 42 13.67 12.75 6.41
N LYS A 43 13.31 11.68 7.12
CA LYS A 43 13.98 10.37 7.05
C LYS A 43 13.08 9.30 6.43
N VAL A 44 13.71 8.24 5.93
CA VAL A 44 13.00 7.12 5.28
C VAL A 44 13.19 5.84 6.08
N TYR A 45 12.09 5.14 6.34
CA TYR A 45 12.03 3.94 7.17
C TYR A 45 11.40 2.77 6.40
N SER A 46 11.79 1.53 6.69
CA SER A 46 11.30 0.35 5.96
C SER A 46 10.20 -0.43 6.68
N ARG A 47 10.13 -0.36 8.02
CA ARG A 47 9.13 -1.08 8.84
C ARG A 47 8.84 -0.36 10.14
N THR A 48 9.89 0.14 10.81
CA THR A 48 9.79 0.87 12.08
C THR A 48 10.58 2.17 12.00
N VAL A 49 10.19 3.15 12.80
CA VAL A 49 10.87 4.46 12.88
C VAL A 49 12.13 4.44 13.76
N ASN A 50 12.55 3.26 14.24
CA ASN A 50 13.70 3.13 15.14
C ASN A 50 15.03 3.33 14.41
N THR A 51 15.13 2.83 13.18
CA THR A 51 16.36 2.88 12.38
C THR A 51 16.02 3.26 10.96
N GLU A 52 16.67 4.31 10.45
CA GLU A 52 16.55 4.73 9.06
C GLU A 52 16.95 3.59 8.10
N ALA A 53 16.24 3.45 7.00
CA ALA A 53 16.52 2.42 6.01
C ALA A 53 17.89 2.64 5.36
N THR A 54 18.75 1.63 5.38
CA THR A 54 20.13 1.73 4.86
C THR A 54 20.33 1.04 3.52
N HIS A 55 19.41 0.18 3.11
CA HIS A 55 19.55 -0.59 1.88
C HIS A 55 19.56 0.35 0.64
N PRO A 56 20.41 0.11 -0.38
CA PRO A 56 20.52 0.98 -1.54
C PRO A 56 19.20 1.22 -2.29
N SER A 57 18.26 0.27 -2.21
CA SER A 57 16.95 0.44 -2.84
C SER A 57 16.11 1.61 -2.29
N PHE A 58 16.49 2.20 -1.15
CA PHE A 58 15.82 3.38 -0.60
C PHE A 58 16.40 4.70 -1.09
N GLY A 59 17.51 4.69 -1.85
CA GLY A 59 18.18 5.90 -2.34
C GLY A 59 17.25 6.91 -3.02
N PRO A 60 16.44 6.51 -4.01
CA PRO A 60 15.49 7.41 -4.66
C PRO A 60 14.40 7.94 -3.72
N ILE A 61 13.97 7.14 -2.74
CA ILE A 61 12.98 7.58 -1.74
C ILE A 61 13.58 8.60 -0.79
N LYS A 62 14.87 8.46 -0.44
CA LYS A 62 15.60 9.46 0.35
C LYS A 62 15.79 10.76 -0.42
N GLN A 63 16.10 10.67 -1.71
CA GLN A 63 16.19 11.83 -2.58
C GLN A 63 14.84 12.56 -2.66
N LEU A 64 13.75 11.80 -2.85
CA LEU A 64 12.39 12.32 -2.83
C LEU A 64 12.07 13.01 -1.49
N ALA A 65 12.30 12.31 -0.38
CA ALA A 65 12.05 12.82 0.98
C ALA A 65 12.79 14.13 1.23
N SER A 66 14.05 14.25 0.81
CA SER A 66 14.82 15.50 0.91
C SER A 66 14.13 16.66 0.18
N GLY A 67 13.57 16.41 -1.00
CA GLY A 67 12.90 17.43 -1.81
C GLY A 67 11.52 17.86 -1.29
N ILE A 68 10.82 17.01 -0.55
CA ILE A 68 9.44 17.28 -0.09
C ILE A 68 9.31 17.50 1.42
N SER A 69 10.37 17.22 2.20
CA SER A 69 10.32 17.20 3.67
C SER A 69 9.84 18.51 4.30
N SER A 70 10.21 19.66 3.73
CA SER A 70 9.79 20.97 4.23
C SER A 70 8.29 21.26 4.06
N LEU A 71 7.58 20.47 3.26
CA LEU A 71 6.14 20.57 3.03
C LEU A 71 5.34 19.64 3.95
N ILE A 72 6.01 18.76 4.69
CA ILE A 72 5.38 17.75 5.55
C ILE A 72 5.50 18.23 7.00
N PRO A 73 4.38 18.37 7.74
CA PRO A 73 4.43 18.69 9.16
C PRO A 73 5.20 17.62 9.97
N ASP A 74 5.86 18.02 11.05
CA ASP A 74 6.71 17.13 11.86
C ASP A 74 5.95 15.98 12.53
N ASN A 75 4.63 16.11 12.69
CA ASN A 75 3.76 15.09 13.25
C ASN A 75 3.18 14.14 12.18
N ILE A 76 3.50 14.32 10.90
CA ILE A 76 2.94 13.56 9.79
C ILE A 76 3.94 12.54 9.26
N GLN A 77 3.53 11.28 9.29
CA GLN A 77 4.24 10.16 8.68
C GLN A 77 3.51 9.70 7.41
N LEU A 78 4.20 9.75 6.28
CA LEU A 78 3.68 9.26 5.00
C LEU A 78 4.08 7.80 4.83
N PHE A 79 3.11 6.94 4.54
CA PHE A 79 3.33 5.53 4.23
C PHE A 79 3.11 5.27 2.73
N GLY A 80 4.07 4.60 2.10
CA GLY A 80 4.01 4.29 0.68
C GLY A 80 4.82 3.07 0.29
N GLU A 81 4.59 2.63 -0.94
CA GLU A 81 5.28 1.48 -1.51
C GLU A 81 6.51 1.94 -2.29
N ASN A 82 7.68 1.43 -1.92
CA ASN A 82 8.93 1.62 -2.65
C ASN A 82 9.00 0.63 -3.82
N MET A 83 8.85 1.16 -5.04
CA MET A 83 8.86 0.41 -6.28
C MET A 83 10.23 0.42 -6.99
N PHE A 84 11.28 0.93 -6.34
CA PHE A 84 12.58 1.04 -6.98
C PHE A 84 13.29 -0.30 -7.17
N GLY A 85 13.15 -1.22 -6.21
CA GLY A 85 13.63 -2.59 -6.35
C GLY A 85 12.54 -3.47 -6.94
N ILE A 86 12.85 -4.22 -8.00
CA ILE A 86 11.96 -5.26 -8.53
C ILE A 86 11.93 -6.43 -7.54
N HIS A 87 10.74 -6.77 -7.09
CA HIS A 87 10.46 -7.93 -6.23
C HIS A 87 10.06 -9.13 -7.10
N SER A 88 8.88 -9.71 -6.87
CA SER A 88 8.36 -10.86 -7.62
C SER A 88 7.66 -10.44 -8.92
N ILE A 89 7.19 -9.19 -9.01
CA ILE A 89 6.52 -8.61 -10.17
C ILE A 89 7.36 -7.46 -10.73
N GLU A 90 7.63 -7.52 -12.04
CA GLU A 90 8.23 -6.41 -12.78
C GLU A 90 7.13 -5.53 -13.38
N TYR A 91 7.01 -4.31 -12.86
CA TYR A 91 6.08 -3.30 -13.35
C TYR A 91 6.77 -2.43 -14.42
N ASN A 92 6.11 -2.25 -15.56
CA ASN A 92 6.66 -1.55 -16.73
C ASN A 92 5.95 -0.23 -17.07
N SER A 93 5.04 0.22 -16.21
CA SER A 93 4.29 1.48 -16.36
C SER A 93 4.30 2.30 -15.06
N LEU A 94 5.38 2.24 -14.28
CA LEU A 94 5.53 3.03 -13.05
C LEU A 94 5.69 4.52 -13.36
N GLU A 95 4.95 5.36 -12.63
CA GLU A 95 5.01 6.83 -12.71
C GLU A 95 6.01 7.41 -11.70
N SER A 96 6.22 6.71 -10.59
CA SER A 96 7.12 7.09 -9.50
C SER A 96 7.76 5.84 -8.88
N PHE A 97 8.81 6.02 -8.08
CA PHE A 97 9.32 4.94 -7.22
C PHE A 97 8.67 4.93 -5.83
N PHE A 98 7.86 5.92 -5.49
CA PHE A 98 7.10 5.98 -4.25
C PHE A 98 5.61 6.17 -4.57
N TYR A 99 4.78 5.24 -4.10
CA TYR A 99 3.32 5.30 -4.23
C TYR A 99 2.69 5.44 -2.85
N LEU A 100 2.06 6.60 -2.59
CA LEU A 100 1.42 6.89 -1.30
C LEU A 100 0.19 6.02 -1.10
N PHE A 101 0.03 5.41 0.07
CA PHE A 101 -1.19 4.67 0.42
C PHE A 101 -1.72 4.99 1.82
N GLY A 102 -0.96 5.70 2.65
CA GLY A 102 -1.35 6.01 4.02
C GLY A 102 -0.68 7.26 4.54
N VAL A 103 -1.37 7.93 5.47
CA VAL A 103 -0.86 9.07 6.23
C VAL A 103 -1.27 8.85 7.68
N LEU A 104 -0.29 8.92 8.58
CA LEU A 104 -0.45 8.72 10.00
C LEU A 104 -0.02 10.00 10.72
N GLU A 105 -0.90 10.51 11.57
CA GLU A 105 -0.64 11.67 12.41
C GLU A 105 -0.31 11.22 13.83
N ASP A 106 0.79 11.77 14.37
CA ASP A 106 1.27 11.57 15.75
C ASP A 106 1.48 10.10 16.17
N GLY A 107 1.53 9.18 15.20
CA GLY A 107 1.55 7.75 15.48
C GLY A 107 0.21 7.18 15.97
N GLU A 108 -0.86 7.98 15.98
CA GLU A 108 -2.13 7.64 16.62
C GLU A 108 -3.32 7.60 15.67
N ARG A 109 -3.32 8.40 14.59
CA ARG A 109 -4.49 8.54 13.72
C ARG A 109 -4.16 8.35 12.25
N TRP A 110 -4.75 7.32 11.65
CA TRP A 110 -4.78 7.18 10.20
C TRP A 110 -5.74 8.18 9.59
N HIS A 111 -5.23 8.97 8.65
CA HIS A 111 -6.01 9.97 7.92
C HIS A 111 -7.07 9.33 7.01
N SER A 112 -8.12 10.10 6.69
CA SER A 112 -9.09 9.72 5.67
C SER A 112 -8.43 9.56 4.29
N TRP A 113 -9.05 8.81 3.38
CA TRP A 113 -8.52 8.70 2.01
C TRP A 113 -8.51 10.05 1.29
N GLN A 114 -9.48 10.93 1.54
CA GLN A 114 -9.46 12.28 0.97
C GLN A 114 -8.21 13.04 1.40
N SER A 115 -7.85 12.97 2.68
CA SER A 115 -6.62 13.60 3.17
C SER A 115 -5.36 12.98 2.56
N VAL A 116 -5.36 11.67 2.26
CA VAL A 116 -4.27 11.03 1.51
C VAL A 116 -4.16 11.63 0.10
N LEU A 117 -5.28 11.87 -0.58
CA LEU A 117 -5.30 12.53 -1.89
C LEU A 117 -4.83 14.00 -1.80
N ASP A 118 -5.17 14.71 -0.73
CA ASP A 118 -4.72 16.08 -0.52
C ASP A 118 -3.19 16.14 -0.37
N TYR A 119 -2.59 15.22 0.40
CA TYR A 119 -1.12 15.07 0.48
C TYR A 119 -0.49 14.64 -0.85
N SER A 120 -1.12 13.70 -1.56
CA SER A 120 -0.70 13.28 -2.91
C SER A 120 -0.61 14.50 -3.86
N SER A 121 -1.65 15.34 -3.88
CA SER A 121 -1.68 16.55 -4.71
C SER A 121 -0.67 17.59 -4.26
N LEU A 122 -0.52 17.81 -2.95
CA LEU A 122 0.41 18.80 -2.40
C LEU A 122 1.87 18.46 -2.75
N LEU A 123 2.21 17.17 -2.67
CA LEU A 123 3.58 16.69 -2.78
C LEU A 123 3.93 16.21 -4.20
N GLY A 124 2.95 16.18 -5.12
CA GLY A 124 3.14 15.66 -6.48
C GLY A 124 3.45 14.16 -6.51
N LEU A 125 2.89 13.39 -5.58
CA LEU A 125 3.11 11.95 -5.44
C LEU A 125 1.91 11.17 -5.99
N PRO A 126 2.09 10.11 -6.77
CA PRO A 126 0.98 9.23 -7.09
C PRO A 126 0.57 8.44 -5.85
N THR A 127 -0.73 8.14 -5.73
CA THR A 127 -1.19 7.10 -4.79
C THR A 127 -1.11 5.73 -5.45
N VAL A 128 -1.10 4.66 -4.65
CA VAL A 128 -1.38 3.31 -5.17
C VAL A 128 -2.65 3.33 -6.04
N PRO A 129 -2.71 2.55 -7.15
CA PRO A 129 -3.85 2.61 -8.06
C PRO A 129 -5.16 2.28 -7.36
N VAL A 130 -6.16 3.15 -7.52
CA VAL A 130 -7.49 2.95 -6.96
C VAL A 130 -8.29 2.10 -7.93
N LEU A 131 -8.88 1.02 -7.43
CA LEU A 131 -9.83 0.21 -8.20
C LEU A 131 -11.24 0.79 -8.09
N THR A 132 -11.70 1.05 -6.86
CA THR A 132 -13.03 1.63 -6.62
C THR A 132 -13.12 2.23 -5.21
N ILE A 133 -14.07 3.15 -5.05
CA ILE A 133 -14.55 3.64 -3.76
C ILE A 133 -16.05 3.37 -3.72
N ALA A 134 -16.48 2.47 -2.84
CA ALA A 134 -17.87 1.99 -2.82
C ALA A 134 -18.27 1.46 -1.44
N GLU A 135 -19.58 1.36 -1.21
CA GLU A 135 -20.15 0.53 -0.17
C GLU A 135 -20.45 -0.85 -0.74
N PHE A 136 -20.22 -1.90 0.05
CA PHE A 136 -20.53 -3.28 -0.33
C PHE A 136 -21.59 -3.83 0.60
N GLN A 137 -22.62 -4.46 0.04
CA GLN A 137 -23.71 -5.06 0.81
C GLN A 137 -23.30 -6.37 1.48
N SER A 138 -22.24 -7.00 0.99
CA SER A 138 -21.72 -8.26 1.53
C SER A 138 -20.25 -8.47 1.23
N LEU A 139 -19.59 -9.33 2.01
CA LEU A 139 -18.24 -9.81 1.71
C LEU A 139 -18.15 -10.50 0.34
N ASN A 140 -19.20 -11.20 -0.07
CA ASN A 140 -19.24 -11.91 -1.35
C ASN A 140 -19.19 -10.93 -2.53
N GLU A 141 -19.85 -9.79 -2.43
CA GLU A 141 -19.81 -8.74 -3.46
C GLU A 141 -18.39 -8.18 -3.64
N LEU A 142 -17.73 -7.83 -2.52
CA LEU A 142 -16.34 -7.38 -2.52
C LEU A 142 -15.41 -8.46 -3.11
N GLN A 143 -15.60 -9.72 -2.72
CA GLN A 143 -14.79 -10.82 -3.22
C GLN A 143 -14.94 -10.99 -4.74
N LEU A 144 -16.17 -10.97 -5.26
CA LEU A 144 -16.42 -11.09 -6.70
C LEU A 144 -15.76 -9.95 -7.49
N LEU A 145 -15.79 -8.72 -6.95
CA LEU A 145 -15.06 -7.60 -7.52
C LEU A 145 -13.56 -7.86 -7.56
N ILE A 146 -12.96 -8.29 -6.43
CA ILE A 146 -11.54 -8.59 -6.33
C ILE A 146 -11.15 -9.70 -7.32
N GLU A 147 -11.85 -10.83 -7.31
CA GLU A 147 -11.56 -11.99 -8.18
C GLU A 147 -11.66 -11.65 -9.66
N LYS A 148 -12.62 -10.80 -10.05
CA LYS A 148 -12.73 -10.29 -11.42
C LYS A 148 -11.50 -9.46 -11.79
N ASN A 149 -11.08 -8.55 -10.91
CA ASN A 149 -9.98 -7.63 -11.19
C ASN A 149 -8.60 -8.29 -11.08
N MET A 150 -8.46 -9.38 -10.30
CA MET A 150 -7.24 -10.20 -10.29
C MET A 150 -6.89 -10.83 -11.63
N LYS A 151 -7.88 -11.00 -12.52
CA LYS A 151 -7.69 -11.50 -13.90
C LYS A 151 -7.35 -10.39 -14.90
N SER A 152 -7.39 -9.14 -14.48
CA SER A 152 -7.06 -7.98 -15.30
C SER A 152 -5.57 -7.67 -15.21
N ARG A 153 -5.11 -6.72 -16.03
CA ARG A 153 -3.74 -6.17 -15.92
C ARG A 153 -3.68 -5.16 -14.79
N SER A 154 -2.55 -5.11 -14.09
CA SER A 154 -2.25 -4.04 -13.14
C SER A 154 -2.21 -2.69 -13.86
N GLN A 155 -2.62 -1.64 -13.18
CA GLN A 155 -2.46 -0.28 -13.69
C GLN A 155 -1.00 0.15 -13.81
N CYS A 156 -0.09 -0.49 -13.07
CA CYS A 156 1.34 -0.23 -13.11
C CYS A 156 2.10 -1.14 -14.10
N GLY A 157 1.44 -2.06 -14.81
CA GLY A 157 2.13 -2.84 -15.84
C GLY A 157 1.32 -3.94 -16.53
N SER A 158 1.98 -4.71 -17.38
CA SER A 158 1.32 -5.73 -18.21
C SER A 158 0.96 -7.03 -17.47
N SER A 159 1.47 -7.25 -16.26
CA SER A 159 1.16 -8.40 -15.42
C SER A 159 -0.17 -8.26 -14.71
N SER A 160 -0.71 -9.35 -14.18
CA SER A 160 -1.82 -9.27 -13.22
C SER A 160 -1.36 -8.64 -11.89
N PRO A 161 -2.27 -7.98 -11.15
CA PRO A 161 -1.98 -7.46 -9.82
C PRO A 161 -1.40 -8.53 -8.87
N GLU A 162 -0.62 -8.08 -7.89
CA GLU A 162 -0.23 -8.92 -6.75
C GLU A 162 -1.47 -9.31 -5.94
N GLY A 163 -2.32 -8.32 -5.73
CA GLY A 163 -3.45 -8.36 -4.84
C GLY A 163 -4.15 -7.01 -4.77
N PHE A 164 -5.03 -6.88 -3.78
CA PHE A 164 -5.75 -5.65 -3.47
C PHE A 164 -5.73 -5.38 -1.97
N VAL A 165 -5.75 -4.11 -1.60
CA VAL A 165 -5.97 -3.65 -0.22
C VAL A 165 -7.33 -3.01 -0.15
N VAL A 166 -8.07 -3.32 0.91
CA VAL A 166 -9.36 -2.68 1.23
C VAL A 166 -9.17 -1.92 2.52
N ARG A 167 -9.50 -0.63 2.53
CA ARG A 167 -9.51 0.18 3.75
C ARG A 167 -10.77 1.02 3.86
N SER A 168 -11.15 1.37 5.09
CA SER A 168 -12.15 2.42 5.30
C SER A 168 -11.71 3.74 4.67
N VAL A 169 -12.66 4.46 4.09
CA VAL A 169 -12.44 5.81 3.53
C VAL A 169 -12.23 6.84 4.63
N SER A 170 -12.95 6.70 5.75
CA SER A 170 -12.82 7.59 6.91
C SER A 170 -11.47 7.44 7.61
N SER A 171 -11.10 8.43 8.42
CA SER A 171 -10.00 8.28 9.37
C SER A 171 -10.36 7.24 10.45
N PHE A 172 -9.36 6.60 11.03
CA PHE A 172 -9.51 5.66 12.14
C PHE A 172 -8.27 5.70 13.04
N SER A 173 -8.39 5.22 14.28
CA SER A 173 -7.25 5.21 15.21
C SER A 173 -6.25 4.12 14.83
N TYR A 174 -4.99 4.27 15.24
CA TYR A 174 -3.94 3.31 14.99
C TYR A 174 -4.30 1.93 15.55
N SER A 175 -4.91 1.88 16.74
CA SER A 175 -5.35 0.62 17.37
C SER A 175 -6.48 -0.09 16.64
N GLU A 176 -7.17 0.59 15.73
CA GLU A 176 -8.28 0.02 14.94
C GLU A 176 -7.83 -0.54 13.59
N PHE A 177 -6.52 -0.47 13.27
CA PHE A 177 -5.98 -0.82 11.95
C PHE A 177 -6.45 -2.18 11.42
N GLU A 178 -6.37 -3.23 12.24
CA GLU A 178 -6.78 -4.60 11.85
C GLU A 178 -8.26 -4.73 11.49
N THR A 179 -9.10 -3.82 11.99
CA THR A 179 -10.54 -3.80 11.70
C THR A 179 -10.94 -2.84 10.59
N HIS A 180 -10.01 -1.99 10.16
CA HIS A 180 -10.19 -0.95 9.14
C HIS A 180 -9.43 -1.20 7.84
N VAL A 181 -8.47 -2.13 7.83
CA VAL A 181 -7.66 -2.47 6.66
C VAL A 181 -7.56 -3.99 6.52
N CYS A 182 -7.79 -4.50 5.32
CA CYS A 182 -7.50 -5.89 4.98
C CYS A 182 -6.84 -5.99 3.61
N LYS A 183 -6.18 -7.12 3.35
CA LYS A 183 -5.50 -7.38 2.09
C LYS A 183 -5.95 -8.71 1.50
N TYR A 184 -6.02 -8.76 0.18
CA TYR A 184 -6.20 -9.97 -0.61
C TYR A 184 -4.99 -10.15 -1.50
N VAL A 185 -4.35 -11.30 -1.47
CA VAL A 185 -3.19 -11.63 -2.33
C VAL A 185 -3.56 -12.86 -3.14
N ARG A 186 -3.13 -12.95 -4.42
CA ARG A 186 -3.42 -14.17 -5.20
C ARG A 186 -2.84 -15.43 -4.55
N PRO A 187 -3.53 -16.57 -4.68
CA PRO A 187 -2.94 -17.87 -4.37
C PRO A 187 -1.61 -18.07 -5.12
N ASN A 188 -0.64 -18.69 -4.45
CA ASN A 188 0.70 -19.00 -4.98
C ASN A 188 1.54 -17.77 -5.38
N HIS A 189 1.22 -16.57 -4.86
CA HIS A 189 2.16 -15.45 -4.95
C HIS A 189 3.39 -15.77 -4.08
N ILE A 190 4.48 -16.16 -4.73
CA ILE A 190 5.76 -16.36 -4.06
C ILE A 190 6.35 -14.97 -3.81
N GLN A 191 6.38 -14.54 -2.56
CA GLN A 191 7.22 -13.41 -2.17
C GLN A 191 8.68 -13.84 -2.32
N THR A 192 9.51 -12.94 -2.87
CA THR A 192 10.94 -13.20 -3.04
C THR A 192 11.57 -13.62 -1.70
N THR A 193 12.40 -14.66 -1.73
CA THR A 193 13.12 -15.18 -0.56
C THR A 193 14.14 -14.16 -0.05
N ASP A 194 14.67 -14.36 1.17
CA ASP A 194 15.64 -13.45 1.84
C ASP A 194 16.86 -13.03 0.99
N ASP A 195 17.17 -13.79 -0.08
CA ASP A 195 18.22 -13.50 -1.04
C ASP A 195 17.95 -12.28 -1.95
N TRP A 196 16.73 -11.72 -1.95
CA TRP A 196 16.38 -10.56 -2.79
C TRP A 196 17.29 -9.36 -2.52
N ARG A 197 17.69 -9.15 -1.25
CA ARG A 197 18.60 -8.06 -0.85
C ARG A 197 19.96 -8.13 -1.53
N LEU A 198 20.38 -9.33 -1.95
CA LEU A 198 21.67 -9.57 -2.59
C LEU A 198 21.60 -9.54 -4.13
N LYS A 199 20.41 -9.79 -4.72
CA LYS A 199 20.22 -9.94 -6.17
C LYS A 199 19.09 -9.07 -6.74
N TRP A 200 18.80 -7.93 -6.12
CA TRP A 200 17.75 -7.03 -6.59
C TRP A 200 18.13 -6.34 -7.91
N LYS A 201 17.11 -6.06 -8.71
CA LYS A 201 17.23 -5.26 -9.93
C LYS A 201 16.46 -3.96 -9.76
N GLN A 202 16.98 -2.90 -10.35
CA GLN A 202 16.30 -1.61 -10.39
C GLN A 202 15.12 -1.65 -11.37
N ALA A 203 13.97 -1.14 -10.94
CA ALA A 203 12.80 -0.90 -11.78
C ALA A 203 12.99 0.34 -12.66
N SER A 204 12.20 0.45 -13.73
CA SER A 204 12.20 1.61 -14.62
C SER A 204 10.87 2.35 -14.55
N LEU A 205 10.95 3.69 -14.61
CA LEU A 205 9.77 4.51 -14.80
C LEU A 205 9.33 4.49 -16.27
N LYS A 206 8.04 4.70 -16.50
CA LYS A 206 7.49 4.94 -17.83
C LYS A 206 8.18 6.15 -18.46
N LYS A 207 8.59 6.01 -19.72
CA LYS A 207 9.17 7.09 -20.52
C LYS A 207 8.09 8.01 -21.08
#